data_AF-A0A7C1SW40-F1
#
_entry.id   AF-A0A7C1SW40-F1
#
_cell.length_a   1.000
_cell.length_b   1.000
_cell.length_c   1.000
_cell.angle_alpha   90.00
_cell.angle_beta   90.00
_cell.angle_gamma   90.00
#
_symmetry.space_group_name_H-M   'P 1'
#
loop_
_entity.id
_entity.type
_entity.pdbx_description
1 polymer ?
#
loop_
_entity_poly.entity_id
_entity_poly.type
_entity_poly.pdbx_seq_one_letter_code
_entity_poly.pdbx_strand_id
1 'polypeptide(L)'
;MPTDVLKSAGKLFRKRKFSQVIRLLEQQIFRFRDSFQFYLLLGNSCLFSDDYGGADSYLKRAVQLESNHVNTLLGLAAVALKRTHTEEAINNWLKVLDLEPNNRAARRGLDLARKYSISGSADLSEISDSRLFRDILPPRPFNRSIIILPLLILLAGTLTLAAVYFIQPLLPGKALGRPGLPDIELSKNQPTLISMEGDYHYILTEKDILTSFKNAKKYLTAFRDNMALKELNRILYSNASAYVKEKARLLAAFVQKPDFTTVKDTFSYKEVTTESLLYNGCYTVWKGKVANLVISRENITFDLLVGYHEQKELLGIVPVSLDFGADLENGTALEVLGRIESEAGVLSIKGISIHQLLQNKK
;
A
#
# COMPACT_ATOMS: atom_id res chain seq x y z
N MET A 1 28.40 1.42 42.74
CA MET A 1 27.96 1.94 44.07
C MET A 1 26.72 1.15 44.52
N PRO A 2 26.30 1.11 45.81
CA PRO A 2 25.39 0.11 46.39
C PRO A 2 24.12 -0.22 45.56
N THR A 3 23.60 0.75 44.82
CA THR A 3 22.47 0.62 43.90
C THR A 3 22.69 -0.38 42.76
N ASP A 4 23.93 -0.63 42.34
CA ASP A 4 24.24 -1.48 41.18
C ASP A 4 24.09 -2.97 41.51
N VAL A 5 24.34 -3.36 42.76
CA VAL A 5 24.16 -4.73 43.25
C VAL A 5 22.68 -5.06 43.33
N LEU A 6 21.85 -4.15 43.90
CA LEU A 6 20.40 -4.32 43.96
C LEU A 6 19.75 -4.35 42.56
N LYS A 7 20.22 -3.52 41.63
CA LYS A 7 19.78 -3.56 40.22
C LYS A 7 20.13 -4.89 39.55
N SER A 8 21.35 -5.38 39.77
CA SER A 8 21.81 -6.66 39.22
C SER A 8 21.04 -7.84 39.81
N ALA A 9 20.82 -7.85 41.13
CA ALA A 9 19.99 -8.81 41.82
C ALA A 9 18.54 -8.77 41.32
N GLY A 10 17.96 -7.58 41.11
CA GLY A 10 16.63 -7.42 40.53
C GLY A 10 16.53 -7.98 39.09
N LYS A 11 17.59 -7.83 38.28
CA LYS A 11 17.67 -8.43 36.94
C LYS A 11 17.74 -9.96 37.00
N LEU A 12 18.53 -10.52 37.92
CA LEU A 12 18.61 -11.97 38.15
C LEU A 12 17.29 -12.54 38.68
N PHE A 13 16.62 -11.82 39.57
CA PHE A 13 15.30 -12.17 40.09
C PHE A 13 14.24 -12.25 38.99
N ARG A 14 14.20 -11.26 38.09
CA ARG A 14 13.32 -11.29 36.89
C ARG A 14 13.62 -12.48 35.97
N LYS A 15 14.86 -12.94 35.93
CA LYS A 15 15.31 -14.14 35.19
C LYS A 15 15.06 -15.46 35.93
N ARG A 16 14.39 -15.43 37.10
CA ARG A 16 14.11 -16.61 37.96
C ARG A 16 15.35 -17.31 38.51
N LYS A 17 16.49 -16.63 38.56
CA LYS A 17 17.75 -17.18 39.09
C LYS A 17 17.86 -16.92 40.60
N PHE A 18 16.92 -17.45 41.39
CA PHE A 18 16.78 -17.12 42.82
C PHE A 18 17.99 -17.51 43.66
N SER A 19 18.56 -18.70 43.44
CA SER A 19 19.79 -19.14 44.11
C SER A 19 20.99 -18.22 43.88
N GLN A 20 21.10 -17.62 42.68
CA GLN A 20 22.15 -16.64 42.37
C GLN A 20 21.88 -15.29 43.05
N VAL A 21 20.60 -14.91 43.20
CA VAL A 21 20.22 -13.69 43.94
C VAL A 21 20.58 -13.84 45.41
N ILE A 22 20.25 -14.97 46.04
CA ILE A 22 20.55 -15.26 47.45
C ILE A 22 22.06 -15.15 47.69
N ARG A 23 22.88 -15.89 46.93
CA ARG A 23 24.35 -15.86 47.04
C ARG A 23 24.94 -14.45 46.88
N LEU A 24 24.40 -13.67 45.94
CA LEU A 24 24.88 -12.31 45.66
C LEU A 24 24.54 -11.33 46.79
N LEU A 25 23.35 -11.46 47.37
CA LEU A 25 22.84 -10.54 48.39
C LEU A 25 23.31 -10.91 49.80
N GLU A 26 23.43 -12.20 50.16
CA GLU A 26 23.87 -12.65 51.49
C GLU A 26 25.26 -12.11 51.87
N GLN A 27 26.18 -12.06 50.90
CA GLN A 27 27.53 -11.50 51.10
C GLN A 27 27.53 -10.01 51.46
N GLN A 28 26.41 -9.32 51.25
CA GLN A 28 26.28 -7.87 51.42
C GLN A 28 25.32 -7.49 52.56
N ILE A 29 24.92 -8.43 53.43
CA ILE A 29 23.96 -8.20 54.53
C ILE A 29 24.39 -7.02 55.42
N PHE A 30 25.67 -6.95 55.80
CA PHE A 30 26.17 -5.86 56.64
C PHE A 30 26.09 -4.48 55.96
N ARG A 31 26.14 -4.45 54.62
CA ARG A 31 26.15 -3.22 53.83
C ARG A 31 24.74 -2.64 53.62
N PHE A 32 23.71 -3.49 53.63
CA PHE A 32 22.32 -3.10 53.35
C PHE A 32 21.38 -3.34 54.53
N ARG A 33 21.90 -3.25 55.76
CA ARG A 33 21.18 -3.56 57.01
C ARG A 33 19.85 -2.82 57.22
N ASP A 34 19.71 -1.64 56.63
CA ASP A 34 18.50 -0.81 56.77
C ASP A 34 17.73 -0.66 55.44
N SER A 35 18.04 -1.48 54.44
CA SER A 35 17.39 -1.39 53.13
C SER A 35 16.20 -2.34 53.01
N PHE A 36 14.99 -1.78 52.96
CA PHE A 36 13.76 -2.54 52.73
C PHE A 36 13.82 -3.39 51.47
N GLN A 37 14.21 -2.79 50.34
CA GLN A 37 14.26 -3.45 49.04
C GLN A 37 15.25 -4.63 49.02
N PHE A 38 16.34 -4.54 49.78
CA PHE A 38 17.30 -5.64 49.94
C PHE A 38 16.64 -6.85 50.63
N TYR A 39 16.02 -6.65 51.78
CA TYR A 39 15.36 -7.72 52.54
C TYR A 39 14.13 -8.28 51.82
N LEU A 40 13.35 -7.45 51.14
CA LEU A 40 12.23 -7.89 50.31
C LEU A 40 12.70 -8.79 49.18
N LEU A 41 13.77 -8.41 48.47
CA LEU A 41 14.29 -9.18 47.35
C LEU A 41 14.93 -10.49 47.80
N LEU A 42 15.67 -10.47 48.92
CA LEU A 42 16.29 -11.65 49.51
C LEU A 42 15.23 -12.62 50.04
N GLY A 43 14.28 -12.12 50.84
CA GLY A 43 13.18 -12.92 51.39
C GLY A 43 12.27 -13.53 50.33
N ASN A 44 11.93 -12.78 49.29
CA ASN A 44 11.19 -13.34 48.15
C ASN A 44 12.03 -14.34 47.35
N SER A 45 13.35 -14.15 47.24
CA SER A 45 14.22 -15.11 46.56
C SER A 45 14.30 -16.43 47.33
N CYS A 46 14.40 -16.38 48.66
CA CYS A 46 14.31 -17.56 49.53
C CYS A 46 12.94 -18.25 49.37
N LEU A 47 11.84 -17.48 49.38
CA LEU A 47 10.48 -17.99 49.20
C LEU A 47 10.30 -18.72 47.85
N PHE A 48 10.83 -18.17 46.76
CA PHE A 48 10.77 -18.81 45.45
C PHE A 48 11.82 -19.90 45.23
N SER A 49 12.75 -20.08 46.18
CA SER A 49 13.76 -21.15 46.20
C SER A 49 13.44 -22.24 47.23
N ASP A 50 12.22 -22.25 47.78
CA ASP A 50 11.73 -23.17 48.81
C ASP A 50 12.51 -23.13 50.15
N ASP A 51 13.31 -22.09 50.37
CA ASP A 51 13.95 -21.81 51.66
C ASP A 51 13.00 -20.97 52.53
N TYR A 52 12.01 -21.64 53.14
CA TYR A 52 11.00 -20.99 53.97
C TYR A 52 11.57 -20.44 55.29
N GLY A 53 12.67 -20.99 55.79
CA GLY A 53 13.34 -20.52 57.00
C GLY A 53 14.06 -19.18 56.79
N GLY A 54 14.83 -19.08 55.70
CA GLY A 54 15.43 -17.82 55.26
C GLY A 54 14.37 -16.79 54.87
N ALA A 55 13.32 -17.22 54.16
CA ALA A 55 12.22 -16.34 53.77
C ALA A 55 11.52 -15.69 54.98
N ASP A 56 11.20 -16.47 56.02
CA ASP A 56 10.59 -15.94 57.25
C ASP A 56 11.47 -14.86 57.90
N SER A 57 12.76 -15.15 58.04
CA SER A 57 13.72 -14.26 58.70
C SER A 57 13.88 -12.94 57.95
N TYR A 58 14.09 -12.99 56.63
CA TYR A 58 14.32 -11.80 55.82
C TYR A 58 13.04 -11.01 55.56
N LEU A 59 11.89 -11.66 55.38
CA LEU A 59 10.61 -10.96 55.21
C LEU A 59 10.14 -10.31 56.52
N LYS A 60 10.39 -10.91 57.70
CA LYS A 60 10.13 -10.26 59.00
C LYS A 60 10.96 -8.98 59.17
N ARG A 61 12.23 -9.00 58.74
CA ARG A 61 13.06 -7.79 58.68
C ARG A 61 12.52 -6.75 57.70
N ALA A 62 12.05 -7.18 56.52
CA ALA A 62 11.42 -6.28 55.57
C ALA A 62 10.14 -5.63 56.14
N VAL A 63 9.30 -6.37 56.87
CA VAL A 63 8.09 -5.80 57.53
C VAL A 63 8.44 -4.86 58.68
N GLN A 64 9.54 -5.09 59.41
CA GLN A 64 10.01 -4.14 60.43
C GLN A 64 10.40 -2.78 59.84
N LEU A 65 10.94 -2.77 58.61
CA LEU A 65 11.32 -1.55 57.90
C LEU A 65 10.12 -0.88 57.22
N GLU A 66 9.26 -1.67 56.56
CA GLU A 66 8.00 -1.20 55.97
C GLU A 66 6.84 -2.13 56.36
N SER A 67 6.07 -1.71 57.36
CA SER A 67 4.99 -2.52 57.96
C SER A 67 3.79 -2.75 57.05
N ASN A 68 3.52 -1.82 56.12
CA ASN A 68 2.32 -1.81 55.29
C ASN A 68 2.58 -2.20 53.82
N HIS A 69 3.69 -2.89 53.53
CA HIS A 69 3.99 -3.30 52.17
C HIS A 69 3.30 -4.63 51.81
N VAL A 70 2.31 -4.55 50.90
CA VAL A 70 1.42 -5.66 50.50
C VAL A 70 2.18 -6.93 50.10
N ASN A 71 3.22 -6.82 49.25
CA ASN A 71 3.94 -8.03 48.79
C ASN A 71 4.74 -8.71 49.91
N THR A 72 5.17 -7.95 50.92
CA THR A 72 5.90 -8.51 52.06
C THR A 72 4.95 -9.27 52.97
N LEU A 73 3.77 -8.71 53.22
CA LEU A 73 2.70 -9.36 53.97
C LEU A 73 2.18 -10.62 53.26
N LEU A 74 2.00 -10.58 51.94
CA LEU A 74 1.68 -11.76 51.13
C LEU A 74 2.77 -12.85 51.23
N GLY A 75 4.04 -12.44 51.16
CA GLY A 75 5.18 -13.35 51.32
C GLY A 75 5.21 -14.00 52.70
N LEU A 76 5.03 -13.23 53.76
CA LEU A 76 4.97 -13.76 55.13
C LEU A 76 3.77 -14.68 55.36
N ALA A 77 2.60 -14.33 54.83
CA ALA A 77 1.42 -15.18 54.94
C ALA A 77 1.63 -16.54 54.24
N ALA A 78 2.23 -16.55 53.06
CA ALA A 78 2.57 -17.76 52.34
C ALA A 78 3.63 -18.62 53.07
N VAL A 79 4.66 -17.99 53.65
CA VAL A 79 5.66 -18.67 54.48
C VAL A 79 5.03 -19.26 55.75
N ALA A 80 4.20 -18.48 56.45
CA ALA A 80 3.52 -18.91 57.67
C ALA A 80 2.61 -20.12 57.40
N LEU A 81 1.88 -20.13 56.28
CA LEU A 81 1.07 -21.28 55.87
C LEU A 81 1.93 -22.55 55.66
N LYS A 82 3.06 -22.43 54.96
CA LYS A 82 4.00 -23.55 54.73
C LYS A 82 4.66 -24.05 56.00
N ARG A 83 4.85 -23.17 56.99
CA ARG A 83 5.39 -23.51 58.31
C ARG A 83 4.32 -23.93 59.32
N THR A 84 3.08 -24.15 58.88
CA THR A 84 1.92 -24.57 59.72
C THR A 84 1.45 -23.54 60.74
N HIS A 85 1.91 -22.29 60.64
CA HIS A 85 1.46 -21.16 61.47
C HIS A 85 0.24 -20.49 60.84
N THR A 86 -0.92 -21.14 60.92
CA THR A 86 -2.11 -20.70 60.16
C THR A 86 -2.77 -19.43 60.69
N GLU A 87 -2.75 -19.22 62.00
CA GLU A 87 -3.24 -17.98 62.61
C GLU A 87 -2.42 -16.76 62.15
N GLU A 88 -1.09 -16.90 62.07
CA GLU A 88 -0.20 -15.86 61.57
C GLU A 88 -0.44 -15.59 60.07
N ALA A 89 -0.69 -16.65 59.29
CA ALA A 89 -1.02 -16.53 57.87
C ALA A 89 -2.33 -15.78 57.63
N ILE A 90 -3.40 -16.13 58.36
CA ILE A 90 -4.71 -15.50 58.26
C ILE A 90 -4.63 -14.01 58.60
N ASN A 91 -3.98 -13.67 59.72
CA ASN A 91 -3.81 -12.28 60.14
C ASN A 91 -3.06 -11.44 59.08
N ASN A 92 -2.02 -12.00 58.45
CA ASN A 92 -1.29 -11.29 57.41
C ASN A 92 -2.10 -11.10 56.12
N TRP A 93 -2.94 -12.05 55.70
CA TRP A 93 -3.84 -11.84 54.55
C TRP A 93 -4.98 -10.88 54.84
N LEU A 94 -5.53 -10.87 56.06
CA LEU A 94 -6.53 -9.88 56.46
C LEU A 94 -5.95 -8.47 56.37
N LYS A 95 -4.73 -8.26 56.89
CA LYS A 95 -4.01 -6.98 56.72
C LYS A 95 -3.81 -6.60 55.24
N VAL A 96 -3.54 -7.56 54.36
CA VAL A 96 -3.45 -7.28 52.92
C VAL A 96 -4.79 -6.85 52.34
N LEU A 97 -5.90 -7.44 52.77
CA LEU A 97 -7.24 -7.05 52.31
C LEU A 97 -7.69 -5.70 52.87
N ASP A 98 -7.23 -5.33 54.07
CA ASP A 98 -7.45 -3.99 54.62
C ASP A 98 -6.74 -2.92 53.77
N LEU A 99 -5.54 -3.22 53.28
CA LEU A 99 -4.76 -2.32 52.41
C LEU A 99 -5.24 -2.34 50.95
N GLU A 100 -5.55 -3.51 50.42
CA GLU A 100 -6.02 -3.74 49.06
C GLU A 100 -7.24 -4.67 49.05
N PRO A 101 -8.47 -4.12 49.16
CA PRO A 101 -9.70 -4.92 49.24
C PRO A 101 -9.89 -5.90 48.08
N ASN A 102 -9.34 -5.58 46.90
CA ASN A 102 -9.45 -6.37 45.68
C ASN A 102 -8.26 -7.30 45.41
N ASN A 103 -7.37 -7.50 46.39
CA ASN A 103 -6.21 -8.37 46.21
C ASN A 103 -6.63 -9.85 46.09
N ARG A 104 -6.48 -10.40 44.88
CA ARG A 104 -6.88 -11.78 44.57
C ARG A 104 -6.04 -12.83 45.30
N ALA A 105 -4.75 -12.56 45.54
CA ALA A 105 -3.85 -13.49 46.20
C ALA A 105 -4.22 -13.65 47.69
N ALA A 106 -4.57 -12.55 48.37
CA ALA A 106 -4.98 -12.60 49.76
C ALA A 106 -6.33 -13.31 49.98
N ARG A 107 -7.34 -13.06 49.11
CA ARG A 107 -8.63 -13.79 49.17
C ARG A 107 -8.43 -15.29 49.01
N ARG A 108 -7.65 -15.71 48.01
CA ARG A 108 -7.31 -17.13 47.79
C ARG A 108 -6.53 -17.72 48.95
N GLY A 109 -5.63 -16.94 49.55
CA GLY A 109 -4.87 -17.32 50.74
C GLY A 109 -5.76 -17.65 51.93
N LEU A 110 -6.74 -16.79 52.22
CA LEU A 110 -7.72 -17.03 53.28
C LEU A 110 -8.60 -18.25 52.99
N ASP A 111 -9.05 -18.42 51.75
CA ASP A 111 -9.83 -19.60 51.36
C ASP A 111 -9.03 -20.89 51.55
N LEU A 112 -7.73 -20.88 51.23
CA LEU A 112 -6.84 -22.02 51.48
C LEU A 112 -6.61 -22.27 52.97
N ALA A 113 -6.38 -21.22 53.77
CA ALA A 113 -6.18 -21.37 55.21
C ALA A 113 -7.43 -21.84 55.94
N ARG A 114 -8.61 -21.41 55.50
CA ARG A 114 -9.90 -21.90 56.04
C ARG A 114 -10.14 -23.37 55.68
N LYS A 115 -9.81 -23.79 54.46
CA LYS A 115 -9.88 -25.21 54.09
C LYS A 115 -8.91 -26.05 54.91
N TYR A 116 -7.71 -25.52 55.15
CA TYR A 116 -6.70 -26.16 55.99
C TYR A 116 -7.17 -26.35 57.44
N SER A 117 -7.79 -25.33 58.06
CA SER A 117 -8.28 -25.45 59.44
C SER A 117 -9.41 -26.47 59.59
N ILE A 118 -10.11 -26.80 58.49
CA ILE A 118 -11.21 -27.77 58.45
C ILE A 118 -10.71 -29.20 58.14
N SER A 119 -9.75 -29.36 57.23
CA SER A 119 -9.31 -30.68 56.74
C SER A 119 -8.21 -31.37 57.57
N GLY A 120 -7.53 -30.65 58.46
CA GLY A 120 -6.43 -31.22 59.27
C GLY A 120 -5.12 -31.42 58.49
N SER A 121 -4.02 -31.70 59.20
CA SER A 121 -2.63 -31.61 58.72
C SER A 121 -2.21 -32.62 57.64
N ALA A 122 -3.05 -33.59 57.29
CA ALA A 122 -2.71 -34.68 56.35
C ALA A 122 -2.67 -34.23 54.88
N ASP A 123 -3.40 -33.17 54.49
CA ASP A 123 -3.48 -32.66 53.11
C ASP A 123 -2.39 -31.62 52.75
N LEU A 124 -1.47 -31.34 53.67
CA LEU A 124 -0.46 -30.28 53.53
C LEU A 124 0.49 -30.53 52.35
N SER A 125 0.86 -31.79 52.10
CA SER A 125 1.74 -32.18 50.99
C SER A 125 1.08 -31.97 49.63
N GLU A 126 -0.21 -32.32 49.48
CA GLU A 126 -0.94 -32.14 48.22
C GLU A 126 -1.25 -30.67 47.90
N ILE A 127 -1.58 -29.86 48.92
CA ILE A 127 -1.82 -28.42 48.78
C ILE A 127 -0.50 -27.67 48.55
N SER A 128 0.59 -28.12 49.20
CA SER A 128 1.95 -27.60 49.05
C SER A 128 2.44 -27.66 47.60
N ASP A 129 2.10 -28.72 46.88
CA ASP A 129 2.62 -29.02 45.55
C ASP A 129 1.72 -28.49 44.42
N SER A 130 0.56 -27.96 44.78
CA SER A 130 -0.48 -27.58 43.84
C SER A 130 -0.34 -26.16 43.31
N ARG A 131 -0.90 -25.94 42.10
CA ARG A 131 -1.06 -24.63 41.44
C ARG A 131 -1.65 -23.56 42.37
N LEU A 132 -2.43 -23.99 43.37
CA LEU A 132 -3.06 -23.17 44.40
C LEU A 132 -2.03 -22.40 45.26
N PHE A 133 -0.89 -23.01 45.61
CA PHE A 133 0.15 -22.31 46.38
C PHE A 133 0.81 -21.19 45.56
N ARG A 134 0.96 -21.38 44.25
CA ARG A 134 1.54 -20.36 43.36
C ARG A 134 0.68 -19.10 43.26
N ASP A 135 -0.63 -19.24 43.49
CA ASP A 135 -1.61 -18.17 43.37
C ASP A 135 -1.70 -17.25 44.61
N ILE A 136 -1.11 -17.67 45.73
CA ILE A 136 -1.05 -16.89 46.98
C ILE A 136 0.29 -16.16 47.18
N LEU A 137 1.27 -16.47 46.35
CA LEU A 137 2.59 -15.81 46.36
C LEU A 137 2.49 -14.37 45.84
N PRO A 138 3.39 -13.47 46.28
CA PRO A 138 3.43 -12.11 45.76
C PRO A 138 3.66 -12.09 44.24
N PRO A 139 3.02 -11.16 43.50
CA PRO A 139 3.14 -11.08 42.05
C PRO A 139 4.59 -10.90 41.61
N ARG A 140 5.00 -11.70 40.61
CA ARG A 140 6.33 -11.57 40.01
C ARG A 140 6.38 -10.34 39.10
N PRO A 141 7.49 -9.58 39.08
CA PRO A 141 7.63 -8.44 38.18
C PRO A 141 7.55 -8.90 36.71
N PHE A 142 6.47 -8.50 36.03
CA PHE A 142 6.15 -8.85 34.65
C PHE A 142 7.11 -8.18 33.66
N ASN A 143 7.70 -8.94 32.73
CA ASN A 143 8.63 -8.39 31.74
C ASN A 143 7.85 -7.76 30.57
N ARG A 144 7.72 -6.44 30.56
CA ARG A 144 6.98 -5.67 29.54
C ARG A 144 7.46 -5.92 28.10
N SER A 145 8.71 -6.37 27.90
CA SER A 145 9.25 -6.66 26.57
C SER A 145 8.49 -7.79 25.85
N ILE A 146 7.79 -8.66 26.58
CA ILE A 146 7.01 -9.77 26.02
C ILE A 146 5.78 -9.25 25.25
N ILE A 147 5.23 -8.10 25.63
CA ILE A 147 4.05 -7.50 24.98
C ILE A 147 4.46 -6.48 23.91
N ILE A 148 5.54 -5.73 24.15
CA ILE A 148 5.96 -4.64 23.25
C ILE A 148 6.46 -5.18 21.90
N LEU A 149 7.18 -6.31 21.91
CA LEU A 149 7.75 -6.89 20.69
C LEU A 149 6.69 -7.36 19.67
N PRO A 150 5.65 -8.14 20.02
CA PRO A 150 4.61 -8.53 19.06
C PRO A 150 3.79 -7.33 18.57
N LEU A 151 3.56 -6.32 19.42
CA LEU A 151 2.83 -5.10 19.03
C LEU A 151 3.59 -4.29 17.97
N LEU A 152 4.92 -4.19 18.09
CA LEU A 152 5.76 -3.54 17.08
C LEU A 152 5.77 -4.29 15.75
N ILE A 153 5.78 -5.63 15.79
CA ILE A 153 5.71 -6.47 14.58
C ILE A 153 4.36 -6.27 13.88
N LEU A 154 3.26 -6.25 14.64
CA LEU A 154 1.93 -6.00 14.11
C LEU A 154 1.85 -4.61 13.45
N LEU A 155 2.36 -3.58 14.12
CA LEU A 155 2.39 -2.21 13.60
C LEU A 155 3.20 -2.11 12.30
N ALA A 156 4.38 -2.73 12.25
CA ALA A 156 5.21 -2.78 11.05
C ALA A 156 4.48 -3.47 9.88
N GLY A 157 3.79 -4.58 10.14
CA GLY A 157 2.99 -5.28 9.13
C GLY A 157 1.81 -4.46 8.59
N THR A 158 1.15 -3.68 9.46
CA THR A 158 0.05 -2.80 9.02
C THR A 158 0.55 -1.64 8.16
N LEU A 159 1.71 -1.07 8.49
CA LEU A 159 2.31 0.02 7.72
C LEU A 159 2.76 -0.42 6.32
N THR A 160 3.32 -1.62 6.19
CA THR A 160 3.73 -2.16 4.88
C THR A 160 2.53 -2.43 3.99
N LEU A 161 1.45 -3.01 4.53
CA LEU A 161 0.20 -3.22 3.79
C LEU A 161 -0.44 -1.91 3.34
N ALA A 162 -0.47 -0.90 4.21
CA ALA A 162 -0.96 0.43 3.87
C ALA A 162 -0.13 1.07 2.75
N ALA A 163 1.20 0.96 2.82
CA ALA A 163 2.09 1.48 1.77
C ALA A 163 1.82 0.81 0.42
N VAL A 164 1.66 -0.51 0.38
CA VAL A 164 1.35 -1.23 -0.87
C VAL A 164 0.01 -0.76 -1.46
N TYR A 165 -1.03 -0.63 -0.64
CA TYR A 165 -2.35 -0.17 -1.08
C TYR A 165 -2.31 1.25 -1.67
N PHE A 166 -1.56 2.17 -1.06
CA PHE A 166 -1.42 3.55 -1.54
C PHE A 166 -0.49 3.69 -2.76
N ILE A 167 0.51 2.82 -2.93
CA ILE A 167 1.45 2.85 -4.07
C ILE A 167 0.88 2.18 -5.31
N GLN A 168 0.03 1.16 -5.16
CA GLN A 168 -0.57 0.41 -6.27
C GLN A 168 -1.26 1.30 -7.34
N PRO A 169 -2.02 2.36 -7.02
CA PRO A 169 -2.60 3.24 -8.04
C PRO A 169 -1.60 4.21 -8.70
N LEU A 170 -0.40 4.39 -8.16
CA LEU A 170 0.67 5.19 -8.78
C LEU A 170 1.56 4.39 -9.73
N LEU A 171 1.53 3.06 -9.65
CA LEU A 171 2.23 2.21 -10.61
C LEU A 171 1.43 2.20 -11.92
N PRO A 172 2.07 2.49 -13.08
CA PRO A 172 1.39 2.41 -14.36
C PRO A 172 0.89 0.97 -14.51
N GLY A 173 -0.44 0.81 -14.53
CA GLY A 173 -1.07 -0.49 -14.72
C GLY A 173 -0.46 -1.17 -15.93
N LYS A 174 -0.21 -2.48 -15.85
CA LYS A 174 0.06 -3.29 -17.04
C LYS A 174 -1.13 -3.09 -17.97
N ALA A 175 -1.02 -2.15 -18.90
CA ALA A 175 -1.99 -1.97 -19.96
C ALA A 175 -2.12 -3.34 -20.62
N LEU A 176 -3.29 -3.96 -20.52
CA LEU A 176 -3.62 -5.12 -21.32
C LEU A 176 -3.47 -4.66 -22.78
N GLY A 177 -2.30 -4.92 -23.36
CA GLY A 177 -1.99 -4.53 -24.72
C GLY A 177 -2.94 -5.24 -25.68
N ARG A 178 -3.17 -4.62 -26.85
CA ARG A 178 -3.98 -5.22 -27.92
C ARG A 178 -3.42 -6.61 -28.27
N PRO A 179 -4.23 -7.70 -28.24
CA PRO A 179 -3.75 -9.03 -28.58
C PRO A 179 -3.18 -9.05 -30.01
N GLY A 180 -2.04 -9.72 -30.21
CA GLY A 180 -1.33 -9.80 -31.50
C GLY A 180 -0.34 -8.67 -31.80
N LEU A 181 -0.37 -7.56 -31.06
CA LEU A 181 0.62 -6.47 -31.21
C LEU A 181 2.07 -6.86 -30.80
N PRO A 182 2.30 -7.75 -29.81
CA PRO A 182 3.66 -8.19 -29.47
C PRO A 182 4.40 -8.85 -30.63
N ASP A 183 3.69 -9.59 -31.49
CA ASP A 183 4.27 -10.45 -32.53
C ASP A 183 4.86 -9.69 -33.73
N ILE A 184 4.53 -8.40 -33.88
CA ILE A 184 5.06 -7.56 -34.95
C ILE A 184 6.34 -6.88 -34.45
N GLU A 185 7.48 -7.43 -34.83
CA GLU A 185 8.81 -6.87 -34.55
C GLU A 185 9.64 -6.69 -35.81
N LEU A 186 10.52 -5.69 -35.78
CA LEU A 186 11.60 -5.53 -36.74
C LEU A 186 12.75 -6.41 -36.27
N SER A 187 12.99 -7.53 -36.96
CA SER A 187 14.06 -8.47 -36.57
C SER A 187 15.43 -7.87 -36.87
N LYS A 188 16.38 -8.07 -35.95
CA LYS A 188 17.79 -7.64 -36.12
C LYS A 188 18.53 -8.34 -37.28
N ASN A 189 18.01 -9.48 -37.75
CA ASN A 189 18.67 -10.32 -38.76
C ASN A 189 18.03 -10.18 -40.17
N GLN A 190 17.28 -9.11 -40.41
CA GLN A 190 16.50 -8.90 -41.64
C GLN A 190 17.09 -7.76 -42.49
N PRO A 191 16.66 -7.59 -43.77
CA PRO A 191 17.27 -6.65 -44.73
C PRO A 191 17.37 -5.22 -44.20
N THR A 192 18.22 -4.42 -44.84
CA THR A 192 18.47 -3.01 -44.49
C THR A 192 17.18 -2.26 -44.17
N LEU A 193 17.17 -1.53 -43.06
CA LEU A 193 15.98 -0.81 -42.60
C LEU A 193 15.71 0.45 -43.44
N ILE A 194 16.74 0.91 -44.15
CA ILE A 194 16.70 2.05 -45.07
C ILE A 194 16.80 1.54 -46.51
N SER A 195 16.09 2.22 -47.40
CA SER A 195 16.25 2.13 -48.85
C SER A 195 16.50 3.53 -49.43
N MET A 196 17.38 3.63 -50.43
CA MET A 196 17.58 4.85 -51.21
C MET A 196 16.71 4.87 -52.49
N GLU A 197 15.88 3.84 -52.67
CA GLU A 197 15.01 3.69 -53.84
C GLU A 197 13.57 4.14 -53.52
N GLY A 198 12.96 4.83 -54.49
CA GLY A 198 11.58 5.31 -54.44
C GLY A 198 11.43 6.73 -53.90
N ASP A 199 10.22 7.26 -54.01
CA ASP A 199 9.89 8.60 -53.53
C ASP A 199 9.67 8.57 -52.01
N TYR A 200 10.37 9.46 -51.31
CA TYR A 200 10.21 9.68 -49.87
C TYR A 200 10.18 11.18 -49.56
N HIS A 201 9.38 11.54 -48.56
CA HIS A 201 9.29 12.90 -48.06
C HIS A 201 10.22 13.12 -46.86
N TYR A 202 10.41 12.07 -46.03
CA TYR A 202 11.25 12.14 -44.83
C TYR A 202 12.54 11.33 -44.99
N ILE A 203 13.68 11.93 -44.61
CA ILE A 203 14.96 11.23 -44.51
C ILE A 203 15.18 10.89 -43.04
N LEU A 204 15.18 9.60 -42.71
CA LEU A 204 15.33 9.07 -41.36
C LEU A 204 16.59 8.20 -41.26
N THR A 205 17.21 8.21 -40.08
CA THR A 205 18.24 7.23 -39.74
C THR A 205 17.62 5.90 -39.30
N GLU A 206 18.40 4.82 -39.26
CA GLU A 206 17.91 3.51 -38.79
C GLU A 206 17.40 3.61 -37.35
N LYS A 207 18.08 4.41 -36.52
CA LYS A 207 17.68 4.68 -35.14
C LYS A 207 16.34 5.41 -35.07
N ASP A 208 16.09 6.36 -35.96
CA ASP A 208 14.81 7.09 -36.00
C ASP A 208 13.66 6.18 -36.43
N ILE A 209 13.89 5.29 -37.40
CA ILE A 209 12.92 4.28 -37.83
C ILE A 209 12.57 3.35 -36.67
N LEU A 210 13.57 2.78 -36.00
CA LEU A 210 13.37 1.91 -34.84
C LEU A 210 12.65 2.62 -33.71
N THR A 211 12.97 3.89 -33.47
CA THR A 211 12.34 4.72 -32.43
C THR A 211 10.88 5.00 -32.78
N SER A 212 10.60 5.42 -34.01
CA SER A 212 9.24 5.69 -34.50
C SER A 212 8.37 4.43 -34.44
N PHE A 213 8.92 3.28 -34.83
CA PHE A 213 8.23 1.99 -34.78
C PHE A 213 7.92 1.56 -33.34
N LYS A 214 8.89 1.72 -32.43
CA LYS A 214 8.70 1.46 -31.00
C LYS A 214 7.67 2.40 -30.38
N ASN A 215 7.69 3.67 -30.74
CA ASN A 215 6.72 4.67 -30.29
C ASN A 215 5.32 4.32 -30.79
N ALA A 216 5.17 3.94 -32.07
CA ALA A 216 3.90 3.50 -32.62
C ALA A 216 3.32 2.33 -31.82
N LYS A 217 4.11 1.28 -31.54
CA LYS A 217 3.67 0.16 -30.67
C LYS A 217 3.25 0.65 -29.28
N LYS A 218 4.05 1.52 -28.66
CA LYS A 218 3.75 2.08 -27.33
C LYS A 218 2.45 2.90 -27.33
N TYR A 219 2.17 3.66 -28.39
CA TYR A 219 0.95 4.43 -28.50
C TYR A 219 -0.27 3.54 -28.75
N LEU A 220 -0.14 2.48 -29.57
CA LEU A 220 -1.19 1.49 -29.78
C LEU A 220 -1.53 0.72 -28.50
N THR A 221 -0.55 0.32 -27.69
CA THR A 221 -0.82 -0.32 -26.38
C THR A 221 -1.47 0.63 -25.39
N ALA A 222 -1.23 1.93 -25.52
CA ALA A 222 -1.85 2.98 -24.70
C ALA A 222 -3.20 3.48 -25.24
N PHE A 223 -3.74 2.89 -26.32
CA PHE A 223 -4.95 3.34 -27.01
C PHE A 223 -4.88 4.82 -27.45
N ARG A 224 -3.69 5.29 -27.83
CA ARG A 224 -3.43 6.62 -28.40
C ARG A 224 -3.25 6.51 -29.91
N ASP A 225 -4.32 6.15 -30.60
CA ASP A 225 -4.30 5.75 -32.02
C ASP A 225 -3.80 6.86 -32.96
N ASN A 226 -4.19 8.11 -32.75
CA ASN A 226 -3.72 9.25 -33.54
C ASN A 226 -2.20 9.44 -33.47
N MET A 227 -1.63 9.31 -32.26
CA MET A 227 -0.18 9.41 -32.08
C MET A 227 0.56 8.23 -32.73
N ALA A 228 -0.04 7.04 -32.67
CA ALA A 228 0.51 5.88 -33.38
C ALA A 228 0.51 6.09 -34.89
N LEU A 229 -0.62 6.52 -35.46
CA LEU A 229 -0.75 6.81 -36.89
C LEU A 229 0.25 7.87 -37.36
N LYS A 230 0.44 8.93 -36.58
CA LYS A 230 1.45 9.96 -36.86
C LYS A 230 2.86 9.36 -37.01
N GLU A 231 3.28 8.52 -36.07
CA GLU A 231 4.59 7.85 -36.12
C GLU A 231 4.68 6.84 -37.28
N LEU A 232 3.59 6.14 -37.59
CA LEU A 232 3.54 5.21 -38.71
C LEU A 232 3.61 5.94 -40.05
N ASN A 233 2.92 7.07 -40.22
CA ASN A 233 3.01 7.90 -41.41
C ASN A 233 4.42 8.42 -41.63
N ARG A 234 5.10 8.83 -40.55
CA ARG A 234 6.51 9.23 -40.62
C ARG A 234 7.39 8.13 -41.22
N ILE A 235 7.11 6.85 -40.94
CA ILE A 235 7.82 5.69 -41.53
C ILE A 235 7.34 5.42 -42.96
N LEU A 236 6.04 5.46 -43.22
CA LEU A 236 5.47 5.14 -44.53
C LEU A 236 5.94 6.12 -45.62
N TYR A 237 6.06 7.39 -45.26
CA TYR A 237 6.51 8.46 -46.14
C TYR A 237 8.02 8.76 -46.02
N SER A 238 8.80 7.91 -45.36
CA SER A 238 10.27 8.06 -45.30
C SER A 238 11.03 7.15 -46.27
N ASN A 239 12.36 7.30 -46.28
CA ASN A 239 13.35 6.40 -46.87
C ASN A 239 13.42 5.00 -46.20
N ALA A 240 12.41 4.58 -45.44
CA ALA A 240 12.36 3.24 -44.87
C ALA A 240 12.23 2.17 -45.98
N SER A 241 12.84 1.00 -45.78
CA SER A 241 12.75 -0.08 -46.76
C SER A 241 11.32 -0.64 -46.89
N ALA A 242 11.02 -1.28 -48.02
CA ALA A 242 9.71 -1.87 -48.28
C ALA A 242 9.28 -2.82 -47.15
N TYR A 243 10.23 -3.59 -46.61
CA TYR A 243 10.02 -4.46 -45.46
C TYR A 243 9.47 -3.69 -44.23
N VAL A 244 10.11 -2.58 -43.87
CA VAL A 244 9.69 -1.76 -42.72
C VAL A 244 8.32 -1.14 -42.99
N LYS A 245 8.08 -0.66 -44.21
CA LYS A 245 6.79 -0.07 -44.60
C LYS A 245 5.65 -1.10 -44.51
N GLU A 246 5.85 -2.34 -44.96
CA GLU A 246 4.86 -3.41 -44.78
C GLU A 246 4.56 -3.67 -43.31
N LYS A 247 5.60 -3.76 -42.46
CA LYS A 247 5.40 -3.91 -41.01
C LYS A 247 4.65 -2.74 -40.39
N ALA A 248 4.91 -1.52 -40.85
CA ALA A 248 4.17 -0.33 -40.41
C ALA A 248 2.69 -0.37 -40.83
N ARG A 249 2.38 -0.85 -42.05
CA ARG A 249 0.98 -1.06 -42.49
C ARG A 249 0.26 -2.13 -41.66
N LEU A 250 0.96 -3.21 -41.31
CA LEU A 250 0.41 -4.22 -40.39
C LEU A 250 0.10 -3.64 -39.01
N LEU A 251 0.95 -2.75 -38.47
CA LEU A 251 0.65 -2.04 -37.22
C LEU A 251 -0.55 -1.09 -37.37
N ALA A 252 -0.66 -0.38 -38.50
CA ALA A 252 -1.77 0.52 -38.76
C ALA A 252 -3.12 -0.20 -38.78
N ALA A 253 -3.16 -1.49 -39.18
CA ALA A 253 -4.38 -2.30 -39.16
C ALA A 253 -4.95 -2.54 -37.74
N PHE A 254 -4.16 -2.34 -36.68
CA PHE A 254 -4.64 -2.44 -35.30
C PHE A 254 -5.37 -1.19 -34.83
N VAL A 255 -5.32 -0.08 -35.56
CA VAL A 255 -5.97 1.17 -35.20
C VAL A 255 -7.48 0.99 -35.22
N GLN A 256 -8.13 1.38 -34.13
CA GLN A 256 -9.58 1.29 -34.00
C GLN A 256 -10.24 2.59 -34.47
N LYS A 257 -11.43 2.46 -35.05
CA LYS A 257 -12.26 3.62 -35.43
C LYS A 257 -12.80 4.27 -34.14
N PRO A 258 -12.48 5.55 -33.86
CA PRO A 258 -12.93 6.21 -32.65
C PRO A 258 -14.35 6.75 -32.76
N ASP A 259 -14.92 7.08 -31.61
CA ASP A 259 -16.13 7.89 -31.44
C ASP A 259 -15.80 9.17 -30.63
N PHE A 260 -16.78 10.04 -30.42
CA PHE A 260 -16.59 11.29 -29.66
C PHE A 260 -16.16 11.06 -28.20
N THR A 261 -16.41 9.87 -27.63
CA THR A 261 -16.06 9.57 -26.23
C THR A 261 -14.67 8.95 -26.08
N THR A 262 -14.14 8.37 -27.15
CA THR A 262 -12.89 7.60 -27.18
C THR A 262 -11.76 8.31 -27.90
N VAL A 263 -12.06 9.26 -28.79
CA VAL A 263 -11.04 10.01 -29.53
C VAL A 263 -10.08 10.74 -28.58
N LYS A 264 -8.78 10.61 -28.85
CA LYS A 264 -7.69 11.23 -28.08
C LYS A 264 -6.67 11.81 -29.03
N ASP A 265 -5.91 12.81 -28.55
CA ASP A 265 -4.80 13.41 -29.28
C ASP A 265 -5.22 13.92 -30.68
N THR A 266 -6.31 14.70 -30.74
CA THR A 266 -6.78 15.31 -32.00
C THR A 266 -5.85 16.43 -32.45
N PHE A 267 -5.65 16.57 -33.76
CA PHE A 267 -4.79 17.60 -34.35
C PHE A 267 -5.60 18.81 -34.81
N SER A 268 -4.99 20.00 -34.70
CA SER A 268 -5.59 21.23 -35.17
C SER A 268 -5.53 21.35 -36.70
N TYR A 269 -6.44 22.15 -37.27
CA TYR A 269 -6.45 22.43 -38.70
C TYR A 269 -5.10 22.94 -39.21
N LYS A 270 -4.49 23.91 -38.49
CA LYS A 270 -3.21 24.53 -38.88
C LYS A 270 -2.06 23.53 -38.93
N GLU A 271 -2.00 22.58 -37.97
CA GLU A 271 -0.97 21.53 -37.97
C GLU A 271 -1.14 20.60 -39.17
N VAL A 272 -2.37 20.18 -39.43
CA VAL A 272 -2.68 19.24 -40.52
C VAL A 272 -2.45 19.85 -41.89
N THR A 273 -2.76 21.13 -42.09
CA THR A 273 -2.48 21.81 -43.37
C THR A 273 -0.99 22.04 -43.61
N THR A 274 -0.20 22.24 -42.54
CA THR A 274 1.25 22.46 -42.68
C THR A 274 1.97 21.17 -43.10
N GLU A 275 1.57 20.03 -42.56
CA GLU A 275 2.20 18.72 -42.85
C GLU A 275 1.15 17.63 -43.14
N SER A 276 0.40 17.77 -44.23
CA SER A 276 -0.77 16.91 -44.53
C SER A 276 -0.44 15.41 -44.61
N LEU A 277 0.72 15.05 -45.16
CA LEU A 277 1.17 13.66 -45.25
C LEU A 277 1.36 13.01 -43.87
N LEU A 278 1.86 13.76 -42.89
CA LEU A 278 2.14 13.23 -41.55
C LEU A 278 0.87 12.85 -40.80
N TYR A 279 -0.22 13.57 -41.05
CA TYR A 279 -1.50 13.37 -40.38
C TYR A 279 -2.51 12.59 -41.23
N ASN A 280 -2.10 12.10 -42.40
CA ASN A 280 -2.98 11.34 -43.28
C ASN A 280 -3.55 10.10 -42.56
N GLY A 281 -4.85 9.89 -42.66
CA GLY A 281 -5.55 8.80 -41.98
C GLY A 281 -5.72 8.96 -40.47
N CYS A 282 -5.18 10.01 -39.83
CA CYS A 282 -5.46 10.33 -38.42
C CYS A 282 -6.88 10.89 -38.27
N TYR A 283 -7.40 10.87 -37.04
CA TYR A 283 -8.74 11.36 -36.72
C TYR A 283 -8.68 12.78 -36.14
N THR A 284 -9.60 13.64 -36.56
CA THR A 284 -9.74 15.01 -36.03
C THR A 284 -11.16 15.29 -35.61
N VAL A 285 -11.30 16.28 -34.73
CA VAL A 285 -12.58 16.85 -34.35
C VAL A 285 -12.53 18.34 -34.66
N TRP A 286 -13.17 18.75 -35.76
CA TRP A 286 -13.17 20.14 -36.20
C TRP A 286 -14.57 20.73 -36.18
N LYS A 287 -14.65 21.99 -35.72
CA LYS A 287 -15.89 22.75 -35.66
C LYS A 287 -15.95 23.72 -36.82
N GLY A 288 -17.12 23.85 -37.46
CA GLY A 288 -17.30 24.74 -38.59
C GLY A 288 -18.76 24.87 -39.01
N LYS A 289 -19.00 25.68 -40.05
CA LYS A 289 -20.32 25.76 -40.70
C LYS A 289 -20.32 24.96 -42.00
N VAL A 290 -21.46 24.36 -42.31
CA VAL A 290 -21.71 23.65 -43.57
C VAL A 290 -21.91 24.66 -44.70
N ALA A 291 -21.21 24.47 -45.81
CA ALA A 291 -21.40 25.18 -47.07
C ALA A 291 -21.40 24.19 -48.23
N ASN A 292 -21.93 24.59 -49.39
CA ASN A 292 -21.93 23.78 -50.62
C ASN A 292 -22.45 22.33 -50.43
N LEU A 293 -23.50 22.18 -49.60
CA LEU A 293 -24.08 20.87 -49.31
C LEU A 293 -24.69 20.22 -50.56
N VAL A 294 -24.26 18.98 -50.82
CA VAL A 294 -24.79 18.09 -51.85
C VAL A 294 -25.21 16.78 -51.18
N ILE A 295 -26.50 16.48 -51.25
CA ILE A 295 -27.07 15.24 -50.72
C ILE A 295 -27.33 14.31 -51.90
N SER A 296 -26.61 13.18 -51.96
CA SER A 296 -26.86 12.10 -52.92
C SER A 296 -27.52 10.90 -52.23
N ARG A 297 -27.84 9.86 -53.01
CA ARG A 297 -28.40 8.60 -52.45
C ARG A 297 -27.37 7.78 -51.69
N GLU A 298 -26.08 7.94 -52.02
CA GLU A 298 -25.00 7.09 -51.51
C GLU A 298 -24.13 7.82 -50.47
N ASN A 299 -24.00 9.14 -50.59
CA ASN A 299 -23.18 9.96 -49.71
C ASN A 299 -23.71 11.40 -49.59
N ILE A 300 -23.28 12.08 -48.53
CA ILE A 300 -23.48 13.51 -48.36
C ILE A 300 -22.11 14.18 -48.43
N THR A 301 -21.97 15.21 -49.26
CA THR A 301 -20.74 15.99 -49.35
C THR A 301 -21.02 17.46 -49.06
N PHE A 302 -20.06 18.13 -48.42
CA PHE A 302 -20.15 19.55 -48.13
C PHE A 302 -18.77 20.13 -47.82
N ASP A 303 -18.65 21.45 -47.89
CA ASP A 303 -17.47 22.18 -47.44
C ASP A 303 -17.64 22.59 -45.98
N LEU A 304 -16.71 22.18 -45.12
CA LEU A 304 -16.65 22.61 -43.73
C LEU A 304 -15.84 23.89 -43.63
N LEU A 305 -16.49 24.99 -43.24
CA LEU A 305 -15.86 26.25 -42.92
C LEU A 305 -15.24 26.18 -41.51
N VAL A 306 -14.03 25.63 -41.42
CA VAL A 306 -13.35 25.31 -40.15
C VAL A 306 -13.09 26.58 -39.33
N GLY A 307 -13.42 26.54 -38.04
CA GLY A 307 -13.37 27.68 -37.12
C GLY A 307 -14.58 28.61 -37.19
N TYR A 308 -15.32 28.62 -38.30
CA TYR A 308 -16.37 29.62 -38.57
C TYR A 308 -17.74 29.32 -37.93
N HIS A 309 -17.80 28.40 -36.98
CA HIS A 309 -19.03 28.03 -36.24
C HIS A 309 -19.70 29.22 -35.52
N GLU A 310 -18.91 30.12 -34.91
CA GLU A 310 -19.39 31.36 -34.28
C GLU A 310 -19.35 32.60 -35.20
N GLN A 311 -19.02 32.41 -36.49
CA GLN A 311 -18.84 33.50 -37.47
C GLN A 311 -17.74 34.54 -37.12
N LYS A 312 -16.78 34.17 -36.26
CA LYS A 312 -15.70 35.07 -35.82
C LYS A 312 -14.42 34.94 -36.63
N GLU A 313 -13.96 33.71 -36.87
CA GLU A 313 -12.69 33.44 -37.55
C GLU A 313 -12.87 32.25 -38.51
N LEU A 314 -12.39 32.40 -39.75
CA LEU A 314 -12.33 31.32 -40.73
C LEU A 314 -10.87 30.85 -40.82
N LEU A 315 -10.64 29.61 -40.39
CA LEU A 315 -9.31 28.99 -40.48
C LEU A 315 -9.04 28.44 -41.87
N GLY A 316 -10.07 27.90 -42.52
CA GLY A 316 -9.99 27.35 -43.87
C GLY A 316 -11.24 26.57 -44.26
N ILE A 317 -11.21 26.00 -45.46
CA ILE A 317 -12.32 25.28 -46.07
C ILE A 317 -11.85 23.86 -46.36
N VAL A 318 -12.60 22.87 -45.88
CA VAL A 318 -12.24 21.46 -46.06
C VAL A 318 -13.43 20.68 -46.60
N PRO A 319 -13.30 20.01 -47.76
CA PRO A 319 -14.31 19.08 -48.24
C PRO A 319 -14.51 17.93 -47.27
N VAL A 320 -15.77 17.66 -46.93
CA VAL A 320 -16.20 16.56 -46.06
C VAL A 320 -17.12 15.63 -46.83
N SER A 321 -16.90 14.32 -46.68
CA SER A 321 -17.78 13.27 -47.18
C SER A 321 -18.35 12.44 -46.04
N LEU A 322 -19.65 12.17 -46.06
CA LEU A 322 -20.34 11.29 -45.11
C LEU A 322 -20.95 10.11 -45.86
N ASP A 323 -20.66 8.89 -45.39
CA ASP A 323 -21.24 7.64 -45.91
C ASP A 323 -22.50 7.22 -45.12
N PHE A 324 -23.14 8.17 -44.43
CA PHE A 324 -24.34 7.95 -43.64
C PHE A 324 -25.32 9.12 -43.80
N GLY A 325 -26.61 8.83 -43.62
CA GLY A 325 -27.65 9.86 -43.69
C GLY A 325 -27.58 10.81 -42.50
N ALA A 326 -27.66 12.11 -42.79
CA ALA A 326 -27.74 13.18 -41.80
C ALA A 326 -28.67 14.27 -42.30
N ASP A 327 -29.51 14.81 -41.42
CA ASP A 327 -30.37 15.96 -41.72
C ASP A 327 -29.54 17.24 -41.56
N LEU A 328 -29.15 17.84 -42.68
CA LEU A 328 -28.23 18.97 -42.74
C LEU A 328 -28.76 20.06 -43.67
N GLU A 329 -28.53 21.30 -43.28
CA GLU A 329 -28.80 22.48 -44.10
C GLU A 329 -27.54 23.36 -44.21
N ASN A 330 -27.41 24.10 -45.31
CA ASN A 330 -26.34 25.10 -45.46
C ASN A 330 -26.42 26.14 -44.32
N GLY A 331 -25.27 26.46 -43.74
CA GLY A 331 -25.15 27.38 -42.60
C GLY A 331 -25.26 26.71 -41.22
N THR A 332 -25.59 25.41 -41.17
CA THR A 332 -25.60 24.63 -39.93
C THR A 332 -24.21 24.59 -39.30
N ALA A 333 -24.12 24.87 -38.00
CA ALA A 333 -22.87 24.74 -37.26
C ALA A 333 -22.71 23.30 -36.77
N LEU A 334 -21.59 22.67 -37.10
CA LEU A 334 -21.29 21.29 -36.79
C LEU A 334 -19.93 21.15 -36.09
N GLU A 335 -19.82 20.10 -35.30
CA GLU A 335 -18.57 19.49 -34.88
C GLU A 335 -18.45 18.14 -35.59
N VAL A 336 -17.42 17.98 -36.41
CA VAL A 336 -17.21 16.81 -37.28
C VAL A 336 -16.05 16.00 -36.72
N LEU A 337 -16.32 14.77 -36.31
CA LEU A 337 -15.31 13.74 -36.11
C LEU A 337 -15.10 13.03 -37.44
N GLY A 338 -13.88 13.07 -37.96
CA GLY A 338 -13.57 12.46 -39.24
C GLY A 338 -12.12 12.03 -39.38
N ARG A 339 -11.88 11.20 -40.39
CA ARG A 339 -10.55 10.74 -40.79
C ARG A 339 -10.00 11.70 -41.84
N ILE A 340 -8.77 12.15 -41.64
CA ILE A 340 -8.06 12.98 -42.62
C ILE A 340 -7.71 12.13 -43.84
N GLU A 341 -7.98 12.64 -45.04
CA GLU A 341 -7.53 12.06 -46.30
C GLU A 341 -6.82 13.15 -47.10
N SER A 342 -5.52 12.96 -47.34
CA SER A 342 -4.70 13.87 -48.14
C SER A 342 -4.28 13.16 -49.42
N GLU A 343 -4.94 13.49 -50.53
CA GLU A 343 -4.66 12.92 -51.85
C GLU A 343 -4.22 14.04 -52.81
N ALA A 344 -3.07 13.85 -53.48
CA ALA A 344 -2.50 14.84 -54.40
C ALA A 344 -2.36 16.28 -53.84
N GLY A 345 -2.19 16.41 -52.51
CA GLY A 345 -2.08 17.71 -51.82
C GLY A 345 -3.41 18.37 -51.46
N VAL A 346 -4.54 17.76 -51.83
CA VAL A 346 -5.88 18.22 -51.43
C VAL A 346 -6.25 17.55 -50.12
N LEU A 347 -6.49 18.36 -49.09
CA LEU A 347 -6.96 17.90 -47.80
C LEU A 347 -8.48 17.72 -47.84
N SER A 348 -8.94 16.55 -47.44
CA SER A 348 -10.36 16.23 -47.26
C SER A 348 -10.58 15.45 -45.96
N ILE A 349 -11.84 15.37 -45.53
CA ILE A 349 -12.22 14.61 -44.35
C ILE A 349 -13.30 13.60 -44.73
N LYS A 350 -13.05 12.35 -44.39
CA LYS A 350 -14.07 11.32 -44.37
C LYS A 350 -14.74 11.30 -43.00
N GLY A 351 -15.94 11.84 -42.92
CA GLY A 351 -16.68 11.99 -41.67
C GLY A 351 -17.16 10.65 -41.12
N ILE A 352 -17.04 10.51 -39.80
CA ILE A 352 -17.36 9.30 -39.04
C ILE A 352 -18.59 9.53 -38.18
N SER A 353 -18.65 10.70 -37.55
CA SER A 353 -19.75 11.13 -36.71
C SER A 353 -19.79 12.66 -36.71
N ILE A 354 -20.98 13.22 -36.53
CA ILE A 354 -21.19 14.66 -36.49
C ILE A 354 -22.07 15.00 -35.29
N HIS A 355 -21.81 16.15 -34.68
CA HIS A 355 -22.68 16.75 -33.69
C HIS A 355 -23.11 18.14 -34.16
N GLN A 356 -24.42 18.38 -34.15
CA GLN A 356 -24.96 19.70 -34.46
C GLN A 356 -24.81 20.63 -33.24
N LEU A 357 -24.23 21.79 -33.45
CA LEU A 357 -24.05 22.79 -32.41
C LEU A 357 -25.32 23.66 -32.36
N LEU A 358 -26.04 23.58 -31.24
CA LEU A 358 -27.20 24.44 -31.00
C LEU A 358 -26.74 25.90 -30.97
N GLN A 359 -27.23 26.71 -31.91
CA GLN A 359 -27.06 28.15 -31.84
C GLN A 359 -27.93 28.65 -30.69
N ASN A 360 -27.31 29.15 -29.62
CA ASN A 360 -28.02 29.97 -28.65
C ASN A 360 -28.52 31.20 -29.41
N LYS A 361 -29.80 31.19 -29.80
CA LYS A 361 -30.51 32.40 -30.22
C LYS A 361 -30.45 33.36 -29.03
N LYS A 362 -29.55 34.34 -29.11
CA LYS A 362 -29.61 35.53 -28.27
C LYS A 362 -30.58 36.52 -28.89
#